data_AF-A0A653DQL3-F1
#
_entry.id   AF-A0A653DQL3-F1
#
_cell.length_a   1.000
_cell.length_b   1.000
_cell.length_c   1.000
_cell.angle_alpha   90.00
_cell.angle_beta   90.00
_cell.angle_gamma   90.00
#
_symmetry.space_group_name_H-M   'P 1'
#
loop_
_entity.id
_entity.type
_entity.pdbx_description
1 polymer ?
#
loop_
_entity_poly.entity_id
_entity_poly.type
_entity_poly.pdbx_seq_one_letter_code
_entity_poly.pdbx_strand_id
1 'polypeptide(L)'
;MKKLKEKASSIFKTKFGKGKALHFLGHDLSEYPASNSEYIKVNKAKWEEYYQCLRKQNESLGSSLSATPEAVLGFEGHNIKLMCKMCISPQERHKTDAILWEWAPQEAKKFQPIDLTEHVVISPEDKTLHLYNLQMDQTGQYICRLGESLTAPYFLTVLNVSDTELNEVHTPEAPLGPYPAVSDMIEEYGLILDTEWSAWSVCSNCGKIGRKHKLGYCTIFSKEYREFISAASNSTVDEAEFTSRVTSVDLELFTVFKYGIPCKSHILPTAIKNLPQVKSRNNEVMVGYCKVKKMVSC
;
A
#
# COMPACT_ATOMS: atom_id res chain seq x y z
N MET A 1 -21.70 12.75 53.20
CA MET A 1 -22.12 11.72 52.22
C MET A 1 -22.92 12.28 51.03
N LYS A 2 -24.08 12.95 51.24
CA LYS A 2 -24.96 13.43 50.15
C LYS A 2 -24.30 14.44 49.17
N LYS A 3 -23.68 15.50 49.71
CA LYS A 3 -22.92 16.50 48.94
C LYS A 3 -21.76 15.93 48.13
N LEU A 4 -21.14 14.85 48.61
CA LEU A 4 -19.98 14.22 47.98
C LEU A 4 -20.42 13.37 46.78
N LYS A 5 -21.56 12.68 46.89
CA LYS A 5 -22.22 11.98 45.78
C LYS A 5 -22.70 12.95 44.69
N GLU A 6 -23.28 14.08 45.07
CA GLU A 6 -23.73 15.11 44.12
C GLU A 6 -22.57 15.73 43.35
N LYS A 7 -21.48 16.07 44.04
CA LYS A 7 -20.25 16.61 43.42
C LYS A 7 -19.57 15.58 42.50
N ALA A 8 -19.52 14.31 42.92
CA ALA A 8 -19.02 13.22 42.08
C ALA A 8 -19.89 13.00 40.84
N SER A 9 -21.22 13.05 40.99
CA SER A 9 -22.17 12.93 39.87
C SER A 9 -22.08 14.12 38.90
N SER A 10 -21.87 15.34 39.39
CA SER A 10 -21.71 16.51 38.52
C SER A 10 -20.41 16.42 37.73
N ILE A 11 -19.30 16.05 38.38
CA ILE A 11 -17.99 15.83 37.74
C ILE A 11 -18.07 14.72 36.69
N PHE A 12 -18.79 13.64 36.99
CA PHE A 12 -19.00 12.56 36.03
C PHE A 12 -19.81 13.04 34.82
N LYS A 13 -20.88 13.81 35.03
CA LYS A 13 -21.70 14.35 33.92
C LYS A 13 -20.96 15.38 33.06
N THR A 14 -20.09 16.20 33.65
CA THR A 14 -19.26 17.13 32.87
C THR A 14 -18.18 16.41 32.08
N LYS A 15 -17.61 15.31 32.61
CA LYS A 15 -16.53 14.58 31.95
C LYS A 15 -17.01 13.54 30.93
N PHE A 16 -18.19 12.94 31.13
CA PHE A 16 -18.67 11.77 30.37
C PHE A 16 -20.08 11.92 29.78
N GLY A 17 -20.68 13.11 29.86
CA GLY A 17 -21.99 13.42 29.30
C GLY A 17 -23.19 13.09 30.21
N LYS A 18 -24.41 13.38 29.72
CA LYS A 18 -25.66 13.23 30.48
C LYS A 18 -26.20 11.78 30.53
N GLY A 19 -25.69 10.88 29.70
CA GLY A 19 -26.09 9.47 29.63
C GLY A 19 -25.36 8.58 30.64
N LYS A 20 -25.92 7.41 30.98
CA LYS A 20 -25.18 6.38 31.71
C LYS A 20 -24.25 5.69 30.72
N ALA A 21 -22.96 6.01 30.72
CA ALA A 21 -21.95 5.21 30.03
C ALA A 21 -21.40 4.15 31.00
N LEU A 22 -21.24 2.91 30.54
CA LEU A 22 -20.53 1.89 31.31
C LEU A 22 -19.04 2.10 31.10
N HIS A 23 -18.34 2.54 32.15
CA HIS A 23 -16.91 2.76 32.10
C HIS A 23 -16.18 1.53 32.64
N PHE A 24 -15.66 0.70 31.73
CA PHE A 24 -14.72 -0.35 32.08
C PHE A 24 -13.30 0.25 32.06
N LEU A 25 -12.53 0.04 33.14
CA LEU A 25 -11.17 0.55 33.23
C LEU A 25 -10.33 0.01 32.05
N GLY A 26 -9.65 0.91 31.33
CA GLY A 26 -8.81 0.57 30.18
C GLY A 26 -9.52 0.53 28.82
N HIS A 27 -10.85 0.71 28.77
CA HIS A 27 -11.62 0.71 27.54
C HIS A 27 -12.04 2.12 27.10
N ASP A 28 -12.15 2.32 25.79
CA ASP A 28 -12.68 3.56 25.23
C ASP A 28 -14.17 3.68 25.60
N LEU A 29 -14.60 4.86 26.07
CA LEU A 29 -15.98 5.17 26.45
C LEU A 29 -17.00 4.90 25.35
N SER A 30 -16.57 5.03 24.09
CA SER A 30 -17.39 4.71 22.93
C SER A 30 -17.55 3.22 22.67
N GLU A 31 -16.74 2.34 23.27
CA GLU A 31 -16.84 0.89 23.08
C GLU A 31 -18.13 0.33 23.71
N TYR A 32 -18.49 0.84 24.88
CA TYR A 32 -19.70 0.47 25.63
C TYR A 32 -20.60 1.69 25.90
N PRO A 33 -21.22 2.27 24.85
CA PRO A 33 -21.84 3.58 24.92
C PRO A 33 -23.15 3.62 25.73
N ALA A 34 -23.73 2.46 26.03
CA ALA A 34 -24.99 2.28 26.75
C ALA A 34 -26.09 3.23 26.23
N SER A 35 -26.54 4.23 27.02
CA SER A 35 -27.58 5.18 26.59
C SER A 35 -27.05 6.54 26.10
N ASN A 36 -25.73 6.72 26.02
CA ASN A 36 -25.14 7.97 25.55
C ASN A 36 -25.21 8.06 24.01
N SER A 37 -26.05 8.97 23.49
CA SER A 37 -26.29 9.13 22.06
C SER A 37 -25.08 9.59 21.24
N GLU A 38 -24.15 10.33 21.84
CA GLU A 38 -22.91 10.77 21.20
C GLU A 38 -21.95 9.59 21.01
N TYR A 39 -21.74 8.82 22.07
CA TYR A 39 -20.89 7.63 22.02
C TYR A 39 -21.47 6.52 21.13
N ILE A 40 -22.80 6.39 21.05
CA ILE A 40 -23.45 5.48 20.08
C ILE A 40 -23.08 5.86 18.65
N LYS A 41 -23.08 7.16 18.31
CA LYS A 41 -22.71 7.62 16.96
C LYS A 41 -21.24 7.34 16.66
N VAL A 42 -20.35 7.61 17.61
CA VAL A 42 -18.91 7.33 17.47
C VAL A 42 -18.66 5.82 17.30
N ASN A 43 -19.30 4.98 18.12
CA ASN A 43 -19.20 3.53 18.02
C ASN A 43 -19.64 3.02 16.64
N LYS A 44 -20.81 3.48 16.17
CA LYS A 44 -21.33 3.13 14.84
C LYS A 44 -20.37 3.52 13.73
N ALA A 45 -19.78 4.72 13.79
CA ALA A 45 -18.81 5.17 12.79
C ALA A 45 -17.56 4.28 12.76
N LYS A 46 -17.03 3.89 13.93
CA LYS A 46 -15.88 2.97 14.03
C LYS A 46 -16.17 1.59 13.43
N TRP A 47 -17.36 1.03 13.72
CA TRP A 47 -17.76 -0.26 13.15
C TRP A 47 -18.02 -0.18 11.64
N GLU A 48 -18.61 0.91 11.16
CA GLU A 48 -18.82 1.11 9.72
C GLU A 48 -17.48 1.20 8.97
N GLU A 49 -16.50 1.92 9.51
CA GLU A 49 -15.13 1.96 8.98
C GLU A 49 -14.51 0.55 8.89
N TYR A 50 -14.64 -0.24 9.96
CA TYR A 50 -14.17 -1.63 9.98
C TYR A 50 -14.87 -2.51 8.94
N TYR A 51 -16.19 -2.42 8.82
CA TYR A 51 -16.93 -3.18 7.81
C TYR A 51 -16.62 -2.74 6.39
N GLN A 52 -16.34 -1.46 6.16
CA GLN A 52 -15.85 -0.98 4.87
C GLN A 52 -14.47 -1.55 4.53
N CYS A 53 -13.58 -1.63 5.52
CA CYS A 53 -12.29 -2.32 5.35
C CYS A 53 -12.50 -3.79 4.96
N LEU A 54 -13.33 -4.52 5.71
CA LEU A 54 -13.60 -5.93 5.42
C LEU A 54 -14.23 -6.16 4.04
N ARG A 55 -15.15 -5.26 3.61
CA ARG A 55 -15.72 -5.33 2.26
C ARG A 55 -14.64 -5.14 1.19
N LYS A 56 -13.81 -4.11 1.31
CA LYS A 56 -12.68 -3.88 0.39
C LYS A 56 -11.70 -5.05 0.37
N GLN A 57 -11.43 -5.63 1.54
CA GLN A 57 -10.57 -6.82 1.64
C GLN A 57 -11.22 -7.99 0.90
N ASN A 58 -12.49 -8.28 1.14
CA ASN A 58 -13.22 -9.35 0.46
C ASN A 58 -13.33 -9.13 -1.06
N GLU A 59 -13.57 -7.89 -1.50
CA GLU A 59 -13.54 -7.50 -2.91
C GLU A 59 -12.14 -7.72 -3.53
N SER A 60 -11.07 -7.44 -2.79
CA SER A 60 -9.69 -7.66 -3.25
C SER A 60 -9.28 -9.13 -3.32
N LEU A 61 -9.91 -10.00 -2.52
CA LEU A 61 -9.67 -11.45 -2.54
C LEU A 61 -10.22 -12.10 -3.81
N GLY A 62 -11.27 -11.52 -4.39
CA GLY A 62 -11.91 -12.05 -5.59
C GLY A 62 -12.54 -13.44 -5.41
N SER A 63 -12.89 -14.09 -6.51
CA SER A 63 -13.44 -15.46 -6.53
C SER A 63 -12.47 -16.52 -6.01
N SER A 64 -11.16 -16.27 -6.11
CA SER A 64 -10.10 -17.18 -5.67
C SER A 64 -9.86 -17.15 -4.16
N LEU A 65 -10.53 -16.25 -3.42
CA LEU A 65 -10.42 -16.09 -1.96
C LEU A 65 -8.96 -15.94 -1.48
N SER A 66 -8.08 -15.38 -2.33
CA SER A 66 -6.64 -15.31 -2.08
C SER A 66 -6.18 -13.87 -1.97
N ALA A 67 -5.38 -13.59 -0.93
CA ALA A 67 -4.81 -12.26 -0.72
C ALA A 67 -3.78 -11.96 -1.81
N THR A 68 -3.93 -10.80 -2.46
CA THR A 68 -3.09 -10.40 -3.61
C THR A 68 -1.77 -9.81 -3.11
N PRO A 69 -0.62 -10.47 -3.31
CA PRO A 69 0.68 -9.87 -2.99
C PRO A 69 1.01 -8.70 -3.91
N GLU A 70 1.87 -7.81 -3.42
CA GLU A 70 2.31 -6.63 -4.16
C GLU A 70 3.80 -6.69 -4.46
N ALA A 71 4.14 -6.53 -5.73
CA ALA A 71 5.50 -6.41 -6.19
C ALA A 71 5.91 -4.94 -6.16
N VAL A 72 6.86 -4.58 -5.32
CA VAL A 72 7.23 -3.19 -5.07
C VAL A 72 8.68 -2.97 -5.47
N LEU A 73 8.94 -1.86 -6.16
CA LEU A 73 10.29 -1.47 -6.55
C LEU A 73 10.70 -0.17 -5.86
N GLY A 74 11.92 -0.15 -5.33
CA GLY A 74 12.52 1.03 -4.71
C GLY A 74 13.95 1.22 -5.22
N PHE A 75 14.41 2.46 -5.25
CA PHE A 75 15.82 2.76 -5.51
C PHE A 75 16.57 2.91 -4.19
N GLU A 76 17.85 2.55 -4.20
CA GLU A 76 18.76 2.79 -3.09
C GLU A 76 18.72 4.28 -2.67
N GLY A 77 18.75 4.52 -1.38
CA GLY A 77 18.64 5.85 -0.78
C GLY A 77 17.24 6.48 -0.79
N HIS A 78 16.24 5.84 -1.41
CA HIS A 78 14.87 6.34 -1.39
C HIS A 78 14.10 5.86 -0.15
N ASN A 79 12.91 6.43 0.05
CA ASN A 79 12.03 6.07 1.14
C ASN A 79 10.79 5.37 0.59
N ILE A 80 10.35 4.30 1.25
CA ILE A 80 9.14 3.58 0.90
C ILE A 80 8.28 3.30 2.13
N LYS A 81 6.98 3.11 1.88
CA LYS A 81 5.99 2.85 2.91
C LYS A 81 5.22 1.59 2.54
N LEU A 82 5.22 0.60 3.42
CA LEU A 82 4.45 -0.62 3.26
C LEU A 82 3.28 -0.58 4.26
N MET A 83 2.06 -0.44 3.73
CA MET A 83 0.87 -0.30 4.56
C MET A 83 0.44 -1.66 5.08
N CYS A 84 0.14 -1.77 6.37
CA CYS A 84 -0.48 -2.98 6.89
C CYS A 84 -1.96 -3.01 6.51
N LYS A 85 -2.33 -3.80 5.50
CA LYS A 85 -3.71 -3.91 4.97
C LYS A 85 -4.65 -4.77 5.85
N MET A 86 -4.47 -4.73 7.15
CA MET A 86 -5.24 -5.53 8.09
C MET A 86 -6.44 -4.75 8.62
N CYS A 87 -7.63 -5.35 8.55
CA CYS A 87 -8.82 -4.77 9.15
C CYS A 87 -8.85 -5.08 10.64
N ILE A 88 -8.62 -4.06 11.46
CA ILE A 88 -8.60 -4.19 12.92
C ILE A 88 -9.98 -3.85 13.47
N SER A 89 -10.58 -4.76 14.22
CA SER A 89 -11.89 -4.51 14.82
C SER A 89 -11.80 -3.36 15.84
N PRO A 90 -12.87 -2.57 16.03
CA PRO A 90 -12.87 -1.51 17.04
C PRO A 90 -12.57 -2.01 18.46
N GLN A 91 -12.87 -3.28 18.75
CA GLN A 91 -12.56 -3.95 20.01
C GLN A 91 -11.08 -4.31 20.15
N GLU A 92 -10.34 -4.44 19.06
CA GLU A 92 -8.92 -4.80 19.07
C GLU A 92 -8.02 -3.61 18.80
N ARG A 93 -8.57 -2.39 18.66
CA ARG A 93 -7.77 -1.17 18.47
C ARG A 93 -6.75 -0.93 19.59
N HIS A 94 -7.02 -1.39 20.80
CA HIS A 94 -6.07 -1.30 21.92
C HIS A 94 -4.98 -2.38 21.88
N LYS A 95 -5.09 -3.36 20.97
CA LYS A 95 -4.11 -4.43 20.74
C LYS A 95 -3.26 -4.20 19.49
N THR A 96 -3.29 -3.00 18.90
CA THR A 96 -2.47 -2.66 17.72
C THR A 96 -0.97 -2.79 17.99
N ASP A 97 -0.52 -2.72 19.25
CA ASP A 97 0.86 -2.98 19.65
C ASP A 97 1.28 -4.45 19.47
N ALA A 98 0.33 -5.37 19.27
CA ALA A 98 0.59 -6.76 18.91
C ALA A 98 0.78 -6.96 17.39
N ILE A 99 0.68 -5.89 16.58
CA ILE A 99 0.99 -5.96 15.16
C ILE A 99 2.50 -6.00 14.98
N LEU A 100 2.95 -7.05 14.30
CA LEU A 100 4.36 -7.30 14.03
C LEU A 100 4.59 -7.29 12.53
N TRP A 101 5.74 -6.77 12.14
CA TRP A 101 6.26 -6.92 10.79
C TRP A 101 7.37 -7.96 10.79
N GLU A 102 7.27 -8.89 9.86
CA GLU A 102 8.28 -9.91 9.62
C GLU A 102 8.87 -9.72 8.22
N TRP A 103 10.14 -10.04 8.09
CA TRP A 103 10.91 -9.95 6.85
C TRP A 103 11.66 -11.25 6.56
N ALA A 104 11.71 -11.61 5.29
CA ALA A 104 12.54 -12.70 4.80
C ALA A 104 13.40 -12.19 3.63
N PRO A 105 14.73 -12.30 3.68
CA PRO A 105 15.56 -11.97 2.53
C PRO A 105 15.27 -12.90 1.36
N GLN A 106 15.55 -12.45 0.15
CA GLN A 106 15.26 -13.17 -1.10
C GLN A 106 15.71 -14.66 -1.07
N GLU A 107 16.87 -14.93 -0.48
CA GLU A 107 17.47 -16.28 -0.44
C GLU A 107 17.02 -17.12 0.76
N ALA A 108 16.40 -16.52 1.79
CA ALA A 108 16.00 -17.24 2.99
C ALA A 108 14.54 -17.68 2.93
N LYS A 109 14.27 -18.87 3.46
CA LYS A 109 12.93 -19.46 3.55
C LYS A 109 12.20 -19.13 4.85
N LYS A 110 12.77 -18.30 5.72
CA LYS A 110 12.24 -18.05 7.06
C LYS A 110 12.06 -16.56 7.29
N PHE A 111 10.82 -16.20 7.65
CA PHE A 111 10.49 -14.89 8.17
C PHE A 111 11.12 -14.69 9.54
N GLN A 112 11.63 -13.49 9.76
CA GLN A 112 12.22 -13.05 11.01
C GLN A 112 11.58 -11.70 11.40
N PRO A 113 11.45 -11.39 12.69
CA PRO A 113 11.02 -10.06 13.12
C PRO A 113 11.93 -8.99 12.51
N ILE A 114 11.34 -7.88 12.08
CA ILE A 114 12.14 -6.75 11.57
C ILE A 114 12.87 -6.05 12.72
N ASP A 115 14.16 -5.84 12.52
CA ASP A 115 14.97 -5.00 13.40
C ASP A 115 14.63 -3.52 13.16
N LEU A 116 14.06 -2.88 14.18
CA LEU A 116 13.76 -1.45 14.14
C LEU A 116 15.04 -0.63 14.31
N THR A 117 15.24 0.32 13.40
CA THR A 117 16.42 1.19 13.37
C THR A 117 15.99 2.63 13.10
N GLU A 118 16.94 3.56 13.02
CA GLU A 118 16.65 4.94 12.59
C GLU A 118 16.10 5.04 11.16
N HIS A 119 16.32 4.00 10.36
CA HIS A 119 15.89 3.90 8.96
C HIS A 119 14.70 2.95 8.76
N VAL A 120 14.30 2.21 9.80
CA VAL A 120 13.20 1.24 9.74
C VAL A 120 12.28 1.49 10.91
N VAL A 121 11.14 2.13 10.66
CA VAL A 121 10.24 2.62 11.69
C VAL A 121 8.82 2.15 11.42
N ILE A 122 8.12 1.67 12.44
CA ILE A 122 6.69 1.36 12.36
C ILE A 122 5.92 2.57 12.91
N SER A 123 5.01 3.11 12.11
CA SER A 123 4.16 4.22 12.54
C SER A 123 3.25 3.79 13.70
N PRO A 124 3.14 4.56 14.79
CA PRO A 124 2.30 4.19 15.92
C PRO A 124 0.80 4.31 15.62
N GLU A 125 0.41 5.11 14.64
CA GLU A 125 -0.99 5.42 14.33
C GLU A 125 -1.66 4.34 13.48
N ASP A 126 -0.99 3.94 12.39
CA ASP A 126 -1.53 3.02 11.37
C ASP A 126 -0.69 1.75 11.19
N LYS A 127 0.41 1.60 11.96
CA LYS A 127 1.34 0.46 11.91
C LYS A 127 1.94 0.23 10.52
N THR A 128 1.96 1.27 9.68
CA THR A 128 2.67 1.29 8.40
C THR A 128 4.17 1.16 8.65
N LEU A 129 4.83 0.28 7.90
CA LEU A 129 6.27 0.15 7.92
C LEU A 129 6.90 1.19 7.01
N HIS A 130 7.69 2.08 7.61
CA HIS A 130 8.48 3.09 6.92
C HIS A 130 9.92 2.62 6.80
N LEU A 131 10.38 2.48 5.56
CA LEU A 131 11.78 2.21 5.23
C LEU A 131 12.35 3.49 4.64
N TYR A 132 13.31 4.09 5.34
CA TYR A 132 14.03 5.28 4.92
C TYR A 132 15.41 4.88 4.42
N ASN A 133 15.95 5.64 3.46
CA ASN A 133 17.31 5.42 2.95
C ASN A 133 17.55 3.93 2.55
N LEU A 134 16.68 3.41 1.68
CA LEU A 134 16.67 2.00 1.28
C LEU A 134 18.06 1.48 0.92
N GLN A 135 18.38 0.30 1.42
CA GLN A 135 19.64 -0.41 1.17
C GLN A 135 19.38 -1.68 0.35
N MET A 136 20.37 -2.13 -0.43
CA MET A 136 20.22 -3.29 -1.32
C MET A 136 19.86 -4.58 -0.57
N ASP A 137 20.39 -4.76 0.64
CA ASP A 137 20.16 -5.91 1.52
C ASP A 137 18.73 -5.97 2.09
N GLN A 138 17.96 -4.91 1.97
CA GLN A 138 16.53 -4.86 2.31
C GLN A 138 15.63 -5.46 1.22
N THR A 139 16.20 -5.96 0.11
CA THR A 139 15.46 -6.72 -0.89
C THR A 139 14.92 -8.03 -0.28
N GLY A 140 13.62 -8.26 -0.40
CA GLY A 140 12.99 -9.45 0.17
C GLY A 140 11.48 -9.35 0.29
N GLN A 141 10.95 -10.20 1.17
CA GLN A 141 9.51 -10.34 1.43
C GLN A 141 9.17 -9.74 2.78
N TYR A 142 8.14 -8.91 2.83
CA TYR A 142 7.65 -8.24 4.03
C TYR A 142 6.20 -8.62 4.27
N ILE A 143 5.86 -9.01 5.50
CA ILE A 143 4.49 -9.39 5.86
C ILE A 143 4.09 -8.74 7.18
N CYS A 144 2.85 -8.27 7.23
CA CYS A 144 2.24 -7.76 8.46
C CYS A 144 1.42 -8.87 9.13
N ARG A 145 1.58 -9.03 10.44
CA ARG A 145 0.97 -10.10 11.24
C ARG A 145 0.30 -9.56 12.49
N LEU A 146 -0.85 -10.15 12.86
CA LEU A 146 -1.50 -9.98 14.16
C LEU A 146 -2.01 -11.33 14.67
N GLY A 147 -1.39 -11.86 15.72
CA GLY A 147 -1.71 -13.20 16.21
C GLY A 147 -1.45 -14.27 15.14
N GLU A 148 -2.48 -14.97 14.70
CA GLU A 148 -2.41 -15.95 13.60
C GLU A 148 -2.85 -15.38 12.25
N SER A 149 -3.33 -14.13 12.21
CA SER A 149 -3.76 -13.47 11.00
C SER A 149 -2.57 -12.87 10.25
N LEU A 150 -2.46 -13.17 8.96
CA LEU A 150 -1.42 -12.67 8.06
C LEU A 150 -2.04 -11.83 6.94
N THR A 151 -1.37 -10.76 6.54
CA THR A 151 -1.75 -10.00 5.34
C THR A 151 -1.10 -10.58 4.08
N ALA A 152 -1.54 -10.11 2.91
CA ALA A 152 -0.78 -10.32 1.69
C ALA A 152 0.67 -9.79 1.85
N PRO A 153 1.68 -10.51 1.38
CA PRO A 153 3.07 -10.07 1.47
C PRO A 153 3.41 -9.02 0.42
N TYR A 154 4.36 -8.15 0.76
CA TYR A 154 5.06 -7.26 -0.14
C TYR A 154 6.37 -7.88 -0.59
N PHE A 155 6.64 -7.88 -1.90
CA PHE A 155 7.91 -8.30 -2.48
C PHE A 155 8.69 -7.05 -2.90
N LEU A 156 9.57 -6.57 -2.03
CA LEU A 156 10.39 -5.38 -2.28
C LEU A 156 11.65 -5.78 -3.04
N THR A 157 11.90 -5.10 -4.16
CA THR A 157 13.21 -5.13 -4.85
C THR A 157 13.85 -3.75 -4.77
N VAL A 158 15.03 -3.68 -4.16
CA VAL A 158 15.83 -2.46 -4.14
C VAL A 158 16.81 -2.49 -5.31
N LEU A 159 16.88 -1.39 -6.06
CA LEU A 159 17.80 -1.22 -7.18
C LEU A 159 18.83 -0.14 -6.89
N ASN A 160 20.08 -0.40 -7.30
CA ASN A 160 21.09 0.64 -7.36
C ASN A 160 20.85 1.53 -8.60
N VAL A 161 20.85 2.84 -8.40
CA VAL A 161 20.71 3.85 -9.46
C VAL A 161 21.88 3.79 -10.45
N SER A 162 23.09 3.47 -9.99
CA SER A 162 24.28 3.39 -10.86
C SER A 162 24.23 2.19 -11.81
N ASP A 163 23.58 1.10 -11.41
CA ASP A 163 23.48 -0.13 -12.18
C ASP A 163 22.18 -0.19 -13.03
N THR A 164 21.28 0.78 -12.85
CA THR A 164 19.98 0.82 -13.51
C THR A 164 19.89 1.99 -14.47
N GLU A 165 19.68 1.70 -15.75
CA GLU A 165 19.41 2.74 -16.74
C GLU A 165 18.06 3.41 -16.46
N LEU A 166 18.09 4.73 -16.27
CA LEU A 166 16.94 5.60 -16.06
C LEU A 166 16.82 6.58 -17.22
N ASN A 167 15.66 6.61 -17.87
CA ASN A 167 15.35 7.57 -18.93
C ASN A 167 14.66 8.80 -18.34
N GLU A 168 15.25 9.98 -18.50
CA GLU A 168 14.55 11.22 -18.19
C GLU A 168 13.50 11.50 -19.28
N VAL A 169 12.26 11.76 -18.88
CA VAL A 169 11.14 12.07 -19.77
C VAL A 169 10.39 13.33 -19.34
N HIS A 170 9.71 13.95 -20.29
CA HIS A 170 8.87 15.13 -20.09
C HIS A 170 7.39 14.77 -20.10
N THR A 171 6.53 15.69 -19.66
CA THR A 171 5.09 15.45 -19.73
C THR A 171 4.62 15.47 -21.19
N PRO A 172 3.54 14.75 -21.56
CA PRO A 172 3.01 14.76 -22.93
C PRO A 172 2.63 16.16 -23.45
N GLU A 173 2.39 17.12 -22.55
CA GLU A 173 2.08 18.51 -22.89
C GLU A 173 3.33 19.38 -23.14
N ALA A 174 4.53 18.86 -22.89
CA ALA A 174 5.76 19.58 -23.16
C ALA A 174 5.98 19.77 -24.67
N PRO A 175 6.61 20.88 -25.11
CA PRO A 175 6.80 21.16 -26.54
C PRO A 175 7.83 20.23 -27.20
N LEU A 176 8.72 19.64 -26.42
CA LEU A 176 9.79 18.76 -26.88
C LEU A 176 9.84 17.53 -25.96
N GLY A 177 10.03 16.36 -26.56
CA GLY A 177 10.32 15.12 -25.85
C GLY A 177 11.76 15.10 -25.29
N PRO A 178 12.20 13.96 -24.75
CA PRO A 178 11.58 12.63 -24.83
C PRO A 178 10.30 12.51 -23.99
N TYR A 179 9.30 11.79 -24.51
CA TYR A 179 8.04 11.51 -23.83
C TYR A 179 8.05 10.14 -23.17
N PRO A 180 7.15 9.87 -22.22
CA PRO A 180 6.98 8.56 -21.63
C PRO A 180 6.78 7.50 -22.70
N ALA A 181 7.44 6.37 -22.53
CA ALA A 181 7.34 5.28 -23.46
C ALA A 181 5.91 4.71 -23.42
N VAL A 182 5.35 4.43 -24.60
CA VAL A 182 3.96 3.99 -24.74
C VAL A 182 3.82 2.54 -24.28
N SER A 183 2.63 2.17 -23.80
CA SER A 183 2.31 0.77 -23.47
C SER A 183 2.51 -0.13 -24.70
N ASP A 184 3.17 -1.27 -24.49
CA ASP A 184 3.41 -2.30 -25.50
C ASP A 184 2.66 -3.59 -25.12
N MET A 185 2.17 -4.31 -26.13
CA MET A 185 1.40 -5.54 -25.92
C MET A 185 2.20 -6.74 -26.41
N ILE A 186 2.38 -7.71 -25.52
CA ILE A 186 3.08 -8.95 -25.79
C ILE A 186 2.02 -10.03 -26.04
N GLU A 187 1.42 -10.01 -27.22
CA GLU A 187 0.24 -10.84 -27.57
C GLU A 187 0.51 -12.35 -27.41
N GLU A 188 1.73 -12.81 -27.69
CA GLU A 188 2.15 -14.21 -27.55
C GLU A 188 1.92 -14.76 -26.13
N TYR A 189 2.00 -13.89 -25.12
CA TYR A 189 1.87 -14.25 -23.71
C TYR A 189 0.64 -13.61 -23.05
N GLY A 190 -0.17 -12.83 -23.80
CA GLY A 190 -1.28 -12.07 -23.21
C GLY A 190 -0.84 -11.08 -22.12
N LEU A 191 0.35 -10.49 -22.27
CA LEU A 191 0.91 -9.55 -21.31
C LEU A 191 0.91 -8.11 -21.83
N ILE A 192 0.80 -7.16 -20.91
CA ILE A 192 0.92 -5.73 -21.20
C ILE A 192 2.16 -5.21 -20.48
N LEU A 193 3.06 -4.58 -21.24
CA LEU A 193 4.20 -3.86 -20.74
C LEU A 193 3.84 -2.37 -20.67
N ASP A 194 3.93 -1.76 -19.50
CA ASP A 194 3.56 -0.36 -19.31
C ASP A 194 4.40 0.31 -18.22
N THR A 195 4.31 1.64 -18.13
CA THR A 195 4.97 2.41 -17.07
C THR A 195 3.98 2.73 -15.94
N GLU A 196 4.24 2.20 -14.75
CA GLU A 196 3.51 2.56 -13.54
C GLU A 196 4.17 3.76 -12.85
N TRP A 197 3.41 4.85 -12.71
CA TRP A 197 3.93 6.11 -12.18
C TRP A 197 3.71 6.26 -10.67
N SER A 198 4.77 6.65 -9.96
CA SER A 198 4.68 7.10 -8.57
C SER A 198 3.97 8.46 -8.46
N ALA A 199 3.58 8.80 -7.23
CA ALA A 199 3.17 10.15 -6.90
C ALA A 199 4.34 11.15 -7.14
N TRP A 200 3.98 12.41 -7.37
CA TRP A 200 4.95 13.51 -7.47
C TRP A 200 5.66 13.75 -6.13
N SER A 201 6.96 13.98 -6.20
CA SER A 201 7.76 14.48 -5.09
C SER A 201 7.26 15.84 -4.63
N VAL A 202 7.59 16.18 -3.37
CA VAL A 202 7.43 17.55 -2.87
C VAL A 202 8.29 18.49 -3.73
N CYS A 203 7.82 19.73 -3.89
CA CYS A 203 8.54 20.76 -4.65
C CYS A 203 9.86 21.11 -3.94
N SER A 204 10.96 21.16 -4.69
CA SER A 204 12.30 21.40 -4.13
C SER A 204 12.47 22.78 -3.50
N ASN A 205 11.71 23.79 -3.96
CA ASN A 205 11.79 25.16 -3.50
C ASN A 205 10.40 25.75 -3.25
N CYS A 206 10.29 26.56 -2.21
CA CYS A 206 9.10 27.33 -1.90
C CYS A 206 9.27 28.82 -2.27
N GLY A 207 8.22 29.46 -2.76
CA GLY A 207 8.21 30.89 -3.13
C GLY A 207 8.97 31.26 -4.40
N LYS A 208 9.82 30.36 -4.91
CA LYS A 208 10.51 30.45 -6.21
C LYS A 208 10.11 29.26 -7.08
N ILE A 209 10.54 29.27 -8.34
CA ILE A 209 10.39 28.12 -9.21
C ILE A 209 11.31 27.02 -8.66
N GLY A 210 10.72 25.88 -8.31
CA GLY A 210 11.38 24.65 -7.90
C GLY A 210 11.18 23.55 -8.94
N ARG A 211 11.75 22.39 -8.63
CA ARG A 211 11.59 21.15 -9.38
C ARG A 211 10.85 20.12 -8.54
N LYS A 212 10.07 19.28 -9.20
CA LYS A 212 9.48 18.06 -8.65
C LYS A 212 9.72 16.94 -9.64
N HIS A 213 9.78 15.72 -9.16
CA HIS A 213 9.95 14.55 -10.02
C HIS A 213 8.95 13.45 -9.61
N LYS A 214 8.68 12.53 -10.53
CA LYS A 214 8.03 11.25 -10.22
C LYS A 214 8.75 10.15 -10.98
N LEU A 215 8.72 8.95 -10.43
CA LEU A 215 9.37 7.77 -10.99
C LEU A 215 8.34 6.94 -11.75
N GLY A 216 8.73 6.42 -12.90
CA GLY A 216 7.96 5.52 -13.73
C GLY A 216 8.67 4.16 -13.73
N TYR A 217 8.00 3.14 -13.20
CA TYR A 217 8.53 1.79 -13.17
C TYR A 217 8.02 1.02 -14.38
N CYS A 218 8.93 0.36 -15.09
CA CYS A 218 8.55 -0.65 -16.07
C CYS A 218 7.82 -1.76 -15.31
N THR A 219 6.55 -2.01 -15.65
CA THR A 219 5.70 -3.01 -14.99
C THR A 219 4.99 -3.85 -16.03
N ILE A 220 4.95 -5.17 -15.78
CA ILE A 220 4.26 -6.14 -16.62
C ILE A 220 2.94 -6.51 -15.95
N PHE A 221 1.88 -6.57 -16.74
CA PHE A 221 0.53 -6.90 -16.29
C PHE A 221 -0.04 -8.04 -17.13
N SER A 222 -0.96 -8.82 -16.55
CA SER A 222 -1.85 -9.66 -17.35
C SER A 222 -2.85 -8.76 -18.09
N LYS A 223 -2.99 -8.97 -19.41
CA LYS A 223 -3.98 -8.27 -20.25
C LYS A 223 -5.38 -8.43 -19.70
N GLU A 224 -5.74 -9.68 -19.43
CA GLU A 224 -7.08 -10.09 -18.99
C GLU A 224 -7.43 -9.44 -17.64
N TYR A 225 -6.48 -9.42 -16.69
CA TYR A 225 -6.73 -8.83 -15.38
C TYR A 225 -6.79 -7.29 -15.44
N ARG A 226 -6.00 -6.67 -16.32
CA ARG A 226 -6.03 -5.23 -16.51
C ARG A 226 -7.33 -4.76 -17.17
N GLU A 227 -7.82 -5.53 -18.13
CA GLU A 227 -9.15 -5.36 -18.71
C GLU A 227 -10.24 -5.55 -17.65
N PHE A 228 -10.13 -6.57 -16.78
CA PHE A 228 -11.05 -6.77 -15.66
C PHE A 228 -11.06 -5.59 -14.69
N ILE A 229 -9.91 -5.08 -14.22
CA ILE A 229 -9.86 -3.90 -13.34
C ILE A 229 -10.53 -2.70 -14.02
N SER A 230 -10.28 -2.50 -15.32
CA SER A 230 -10.90 -1.41 -16.07
C SER A 230 -12.42 -1.59 -16.19
N ALA A 231 -12.91 -2.82 -16.37
CA ALA A 231 -14.32 -3.16 -16.48
C ALA A 231 -15.05 -3.17 -15.12
N ALA A 232 -14.40 -3.61 -14.05
CA ALA A 232 -14.92 -3.63 -12.68
C ALA A 232 -15.21 -2.22 -12.16
N SER A 233 -14.48 -1.22 -12.67
CA SER A 233 -14.82 0.19 -12.41
C SER A 233 -16.19 0.60 -13.00
N ASN A 234 -16.76 -0.22 -13.90
CA ASN A 234 -18.00 0.04 -14.65
C ASN A 234 -19.09 -1.05 -14.52
N SER A 235 -18.81 -2.28 -14.04
CA SER A 235 -19.81 -3.38 -13.93
C SER A 235 -19.34 -4.55 -13.05
N THR A 236 -20.30 -5.30 -12.47
CA THR A 236 -20.08 -6.56 -11.73
C THR A 236 -19.92 -7.74 -12.69
N VAL A 237 -18.70 -8.26 -12.88
CA VAL A 237 -18.42 -9.43 -13.72
C VAL A 237 -17.87 -10.57 -12.85
N ASP A 238 -18.33 -11.79 -13.12
CA ASP A 238 -18.00 -13.01 -12.36
C ASP A 238 -16.60 -13.55 -12.70
N GLU A 239 -15.74 -13.67 -11.69
CA GLU A 239 -14.30 -13.97 -11.79
C GLU A 239 -13.99 -15.48 -11.89
N ALA A 240 -15.00 -16.36 -11.83
CA ALA A 240 -14.84 -17.83 -11.83
C ALA A 240 -14.74 -18.46 -13.24
N GLU A 241 -15.29 -17.82 -14.28
CA GLU A 241 -15.15 -18.29 -15.67
C GLU A 241 -13.75 -17.96 -16.26
N PHE A 242 -13.07 -17.00 -15.63
CA PHE A 242 -11.82 -16.35 -16.04
C PHE A 242 -10.56 -17.22 -15.83
N THR A 243 -10.46 -17.95 -14.71
CA THR A 243 -9.27 -18.75 -14.35
C THR A 243 -9.02 -19.94 -15.28
N SER A 244 -10.00 -20.30 -16.11
CA SER A 244 -9.95 -21.47 -17.01
C SER A 244 -9.20 -21.23 -18.34
N ARG A 245 -8.85 -19.99 -18.67
CA ARG A 245 -8.26 -19.62 -19.98
C ARG A 245 -6.73 -19.50 -19.97
N VAL A 246 -6.10 -19.44 -18.80
CA VAL A 246 -4.65 -19.22 -18.63
C VAL A 246 -3.94 -20.58 -18.56
N THR A 247 -3.33 -21.02 -19.67
CA THR A 247 -2.80 -22.40 -19.82
C THR A 247 -1.28 -22.54 -19.77
N SER A 248 -0.54 -21.53 -19.28
CA SER A 248 0.90 -21.67 -19.01
C SER A 248 1.26 -21.28 -17.57
N VAL A 249 2.14 -22.07 -16.94
CA VAL A 249 2.57 -21.95 -15.54
C VAL A 249 3.19 -20.58 -15.24
N ASP A 250 3.85 -19.95 -16.21
CA ASP A 250 4.44 -18.61 -16.05
C ASP A 250 3.39 -17.48 -16.00
N LEU A 251 2.17 -17.73 -16.49
CA LEU A 251 1.05 -16.80 -16.39
C LEU A 251 0.25 -16.96 -15.09
N GLU A 252 0.36 -18.11 -14.41
CA GLU A 252 -0.24 -18.29 -13.07
C GLU A 252 0.29 -17.26 -12.08
N LEU A 253 1.57 -16.86 -12.19
CA LEU A 253 2.14 -15.81 -11.35
C LEU A 253 1.36 -14.50 -11.48
N PHE A 254 0.94 -14.12 -12.69
CA PHE A 254 0.16 -12.90 -12.91
C PHE A 254 -1.32 -13.03 -12.49
N THR A 255 -1.81 -14.25 -12.26
CA THR A 255 -3.11 -14.44 -11.57
C THR A 255 -3.03 -14.10 -10.09
N VAL A 256 -1.82 -14.24 -9.50
CA VAL A 256 -1.55 -13.90 -8.10
C VAL A 256 -1.15 -12.43 -7.97
N PHE A 257 -0.23 -11.92 -8.81
CA PHE A 257 0.21 -10.52 -8.83
C PHE A 257 -0.69 -9.65 -9.71
N LYS A 258 -1.93 -9.45 -9.24
CA LYS A 258 -2.99 -8.73 -9.95
C LYS A 258 -2.66 -7.27 -10.28
N TYR A 259 -1.76 -6.64 -9.52
CA TYR A 259 -1.28 -5.28 -9.76
C TYR A 259 -0.04 -5.21 -10.66
N GLY A 260 0.36 -6.34 -11.25
CA GLY A 260 1.55 -6.42 -12.09
C GLY A 260 2.83 -6.60 -11.30
N ILE A 261 3.92 -6.82 -12.04
CA ILE A 261 5.26 -7.08 -11.49
C ILE A 261 6.26 -6.16 -12.20
N PRO A 262 7.06 -5.36 -11.45
CA PRO A 262 8.10 -4.53 -12.05
C PRO A 262 9.13 -5.36 -12.83
N CYS A 263 9.57 -4.86 -13.98
CA CYS A 263 10.47 -5.55 -14.92
C CYS A 263 11.82 -5.94 -14.30
N LYS A 264 12.29 -5.14 -13.35
CA LYS A 264 13.55 -5.37 -12.62
C LYS A 264 13.33 -6.08 -11.28
N SER A 265 12.09 -6.48 -10.97
CA SER A 265 11.76 -7.15 -9.71
C SER A 265 12.44 -8.52 -9.60
N HIS A 266 12.88 -8.90 -8.41
CA HIS A 266 13.51 -10.21 -8.18
C HIS A 266 12.55 -11.38 -8.45
N ILE A 267 11.24 -11.19 -8.27
CA ILE A 267 10.22 -12.22 -8.48
C ILE A 267 9.75 -12.39 -9.93
N LEU A 268 10.06 -11.45 -10.83
CA LEU A 268 9.65 -11.60 -12.23
C LEU A 268 10.43 -12.78 -12.87
N PRO A 269 9.75 -13.74 -13.54
CA PRO A 269 10.41 -14.90 -14.13
C PRO A 269 11.48 -14.51 -15.15
N THR A 270 12.59 -15.24 -15.13
CA THR A 270 13.74 -14.96 -16.00
C THR A 270 13.39 -15.08 -17.47
N ALA A 271 12.46 -15.98 -17.84
CA ALA A 271 11.95 -16.10 -19.21
C ALA A 271 11.32 -14.80 -19.72
N ILE A 272 10.52 -14.13 -18.88
CA ILE A 272 9.87 -12.86 -19.21
C ILE A 272 10.87 -11.70 -19.17
N LYS A 273 11.78 -11.67 -18.18
CA LYS A 273 12.86 -10.66 -18.09
C LYS A 273 13.73 -10.63 -19.35
N ASN A 274 13.94 -11.79 -19.97
CA ASN A 274 14.80 -11.95 -21.14
C ASN A 274 14.08 -11.63 -22.46
N LEU A 275 12.78 -11.35 -22.46
CA LEU A 275 12.08 -10.90 -23.66
C LEU A 275 12.70 -9.58 -24.16
N PRO A 276 12.96 -9.42 -25.46
CA PRO A 276 13.64 -8.23 -26.00
C PRO A 276 12.94 -6.92 -25.62
N GLN A 277 11.61 -6.90 -25.70
CA GLN A 277 10.76 -5.74 -25.34
C GLN A 277 10.97 -5.36 -23.86
N VAL A 278 10.90 -6.33 -22.95
CA VAL A 278 11.07 -6.12 -21.50
C VAL A 278 12.49 -5.68 -21.17
N LYS A 279 13.51 -6.33 -21.76
CA LYS A 279 14.92 -6.03 -21.49
C LYS A 279 15.31 -4.63 -21.96
N SER A 280 14.76 -4.17 -23.08
CA SER A 280 15.01 -2.84 -23.66
C SER A 280 14.24 -1.71 -22.95
N ARG A 281 13.24 -2.05 -22.13
CA ARG A 281 12.39 -1.09 -21.44
C ARG A 281 13.05 -0.64 -20.13
N ASN A 282 13.55 0.59 -20.12
CA ASN A 282 14.14 1.21 -18.95
C ASN A 282 13.08 1.83 -18.05
N ASN A 283 13.44 2.01 -16.78
CA ASN A 283 12.65 2.83 -15.86
C ASN A 283 12.76 4.30 -16.26
N GLU A 284 11.74 5.09 -15.93
CA GLU A 284 11.62 6.48 -16.36
C GLU A 284 11.61 7.42 -15.15
N VAL A 285 12.14 8.63 -15.32
CA VAL A 285 11.99 9.72 -14.35
C VAL A 285 11.41 10.92 -15.06
N MET A 286 10.26 11.41 -14.56
CA MET A 286 9.62 12.58 -15.12
C MET A 286 9.91 13.79 -14.25
N VAL A 287 10.49 14.83 -14.85
CA VAL A 287 10.83 16.08 -14.16
C VAL A 287 9.85 17.17 -14.55
N GLY A 288 9.31 17.87 -13.56
CA GLY A 288 8.40 18.99 -13.73
C GLY A 288 8.81 20.21 -12.91
N TYR A 289 8.41 21.39 -13.36
CA TYR A 289 8.58 22.62 -12.59
C TYR A 289 7.38 22.87 -11.67
N CYS A 290 7.63 23.48 -10.51
CA CYS A 290 6.60 23.80 -9.53
C CYS A 290 6.85 25.18 -8.92
N LYS A 291 5.77 25.85 -8.49
CA LYS A 291 5.86 27.12 -7.74
C LYS A 291 4.83 27.09 -6.62
N VAL A 292 5.26 26.72 -5.43
CA VAL A 292 4.41 26.69 -4.24
C VAL A 292 4.48 28.05 -3.54
N LYS A 293 3.33 28.64 -3.20
CA LYS A 293 3.28 29.89 -2.42
C LYS A 293 3.86 29.61 -1.04
N LYS A 294 4.67 30.53 -0.48
CA LYS A 294 5.10 30.45 0.92
C LYS A 294 3.87 30.43 1.82
N MET A 295 3.54 29.28 2.39
CA MET A 295 2.75 29.17 3.61
C MET A 295 3.63 28.47 4.66
N VAL A 296 3.25 28.65 5.93
CA VAL A 296 4.06 28.60 7.18
C VAL A 296 4.82 27.28 7.46
N SER A 297 4.76 26.28 6.57
CA SER A 297 5.63 25.12 6.62
C SER A 297 6.20 24.82 5.23
N CYS A 298 7.24 25.55 4.89
CA CYS A 298 8.47 24.91 4.45
C CYS A 298 9.41 24.97 5.66
#